data_AF-A0A0D2PB57-F1
#
_entry.id   AF-A0A0D2PB57-F1
#
_cell.length_a   1.000
_cell.length_b   1.000
_cell.length_c   1.000
_cell.angle_alpha   90.00
_cell.angle_beta   90.00
_cell.angle_gamma   90.00
#
_symmetry.space_group_name_H-M   'P 1'
#
loop_
_entity.id
_entity.type
_entity.pdbx_description
1 polymer ?
#
loop_
_entity_poly.entity_id
_entity_poly.type
_entity_poly.pdbx_seq_one_letter_code
_entity_poly.pdbx_strand_id
1 'polypeptide(L)'
;MATLTTSHFVSTSSHFSSHGADTKANLAQVGARNQAMTHNGLRSLNKVDRLQIRTTNAKAVVTKAMKQADHRPLGKIICGIGMNIVFVSAECGPWSKTGGLGDVLGGLPPAMAAKGHRVMTVCPRYDQYKDAWDTSVLVDLKVGDKVVTVRFFHCYKRGVDRVFVDHPMFLEKVWGKTASKIYGPRAGLDYEDNQLRFSLLCQAALEAPRVLNLNSSKNFSGPYGEDVVFIANDWHSALLPCYLKSMYQSRGIYMNAKVVFCIHNIAYQGRFAFADFKRLNLPERFKSSFDFIDGYNKPVKGRKINWMKAGILESHRVLTVSPYYAQELVSGEDKGVELDNIIRKTGITGIVNGMDVQEWNPASDKYISVKYDATTVMKAKPLLKEALQAEVGLPCDGDVPLIGFIGRLEEQKGSDILAEAIPKLVAENCQIVVLVSVKF
;
A
#
# COMPACT_ATOMS: atom_id res chain seq x y z
N MET A 1 23.03 17.81 -31.68
CA MET A 1 22.10 17.98 -32.82
C MET A 1 21.43 16.65 -33.10
N ALA A 2 20.17 16.52 -32.68
CA ALA A 2 19.25 15.48 -33.12
C ALA A 2 17.84 16.00 -32.86
N THR A 3 17.07 16.08 -33.93
CA THR A 3 15.84 16.84 -34.10
C THR A 3 14.65 16.06 -33.54
N LEU A 4 13.87 16.67 -32.64
CA LEU A 4 12.57 16.16 -32.18
C LEU A 4 11.49 16.60 -33.19
N THR A 5 10.90 15.64 -33.90
CA THR A 5 9.69 15.86 -34.71
C THR A 5 8.46 15.58 -33.86
N THR A 6 7.73 16.63 -33.50
CA THR A 6 6.39 16.57 -32.92
C THR A 6 5.35 16.60 -34.05
N SER A 7 4.53 15.57 -34.17
CA SER A 7 3.37 15.56 -35.08
C SER A 7 2.13 16.05 -34.33
N HIS A 8 1.67 17.26 -34.66
CA HIS A 8 0.35 17.76 -34.27
C HIS A 8 -0.68 17.33 -35.33
N PHE A 9 -1.69 16.56 -34.92
CA PHE A 9 -2.91 16.37 -35.71
C PHE A 9 -4.00 17.29 -35.15
N VAL A 10 -4.35 18.30 -35.93
CA VAL A 10 -5.57 19.11 -35.75
C VAL A 10 -6.55 18.63 -36.82
N SER A 11 -7.72 18.16 -36.42
CA SER A 11 -8.83 17.91 -37.34
C SER A 11 -9.99 18.83 -36.97
N THR A 12 -10.23 19.81 -37.82
CA THR A 12 -11.43 20.64 -37.85
C THR A 12 -12.37 20.10 -38.92
N SER A 13 -13.63 19.86 -38.59
CA SER A 13 -14.70 19.85 -39.59
C SER A 13 -16.01 20.32 -38.97
N SER A 14 -16.57 21.36 -39.57
CA SER A 14 -17.85 21.99 -39.26
C SER A 14 -18.96 21.51 -40.22
N HIS A 15 -20.14 21.30 -39.64
CA HIS A 15 -21.52 21.28 -40.17
C HIS A 15 -21.86 20.71 -41.57
N PHE A 16 -22.89 19.84 -41.63
CA PHE A 16 -24.18 20.13 -42.27
C PHE A 16 -25.25 19.08 -41.91
N SER A 17 -26.50 19.54 -41.80
CA SER A 17 -27.73 18.83 -41.48
C SER A 17 -28.44 18.27 -42.73
N SER A 18 -29.10 17.12 -42.64
CA SER A 18 -30.28 16.78 -43.48
C SER A 18 -31.11 15.62 -42.91
N HIS A 19 -32.44 15.79 -42.93
CA HIS A 19 -33.49 14.83 -42.56
C HIS A 19 -33.55 13.56 -43.44
N GLY A 20 -34.07 12.46 -42.88
CA GLY A 20 -34.56 11.30 -43.63
C GLY A 20 -35.11 10.20 -42.70
N ALA A 21 -36.32 9.73 -42.97
CA ALA A 21 -37.20 8.97 -42.07
C ALA A 21 -37.12 7.43 -42.19
N ASP A 22 -37.63 6.77 -41.14
CA ASP A 22 -38.30 5.47 -41.04
C ASP A 22 -37.73 4.21 -41.73
N THR A 23 -37.52 3.14 -40.94
CA THR A 23 -38.44 1.98 -40.94
C THR A 23 -38.22 1.02 -39.76
N LYS A 24 -39.36 0.52 -39.27
CA LYS A 24 -39.56 -0.42 -38.17
C LYS A 24 -39.07 -1.85 -38.49
N ALA A 25 -38.61 -2.55 -37.47
CA ALA A 25 -38.86 -4.00 -37.32
C ALA A 25 -39.16 -4.32 -35.85
N ASN A 26 -40.40 -4.73 -35.58
CA ASN A 26 -40.89 -5.24 -34.31
C ASN A 26 -40.53 -6.72 -34.15
N LEU A 27 -40.17 -7.14 -32.93
CA LEU A 27 -40.49 -8.48 -32.44
C LEU A 27 -40.70 -8.50 -30.92
N ALA A 28 -41.97 -8.69 -30.56
CA ALA A 28 -42.55 -9.42 -29.43
C ALA A 28 -42.17 -9.08 -27.96
N GLN A 29 -43.18 -8.56 -27.25
CA GLN A 29 -43.39 -8.65 -25.80
C GLN A 29 -43.48 -10.11 -25.33
N VAL A 30 -42.88 -10.43 -24.18
CA VAL A 30 -43.55 -11.15 -23.06
C VAL A 30 -42.89 -10.76 -21.72
N GLY A 31 -43.69 -10.19 -20.82
CA GLY A 31 -43.73 -10.58 -19.40
C GLY A 31 -42.67 -10.03 -18.44
N ALA A 32 -42.98 -8.89 -17.82
CA ALA A 32 -42.32 -8.38 -16.62
C ALA A 32 -42.51 -9.29 -15.39
N ARG A 33 -41.49 -9.36 -14.52
CA ARG A 33 -41.64 -9.43 -13.05
C ARG A 33 -40.37 -8.99 -12.32
N ASN A 34 -40.44 -7.75 -11.83
CA ASN A 34 -39.90 -7.20 -10.57
C ASN A 34 -38.51 -7.64 -10.08
N GLN A 35 -37.55 -6.70 -10.13
CA GLN A 35 -36.72 -6.34 -8.96
C GLN A 35 -36.23 -4.89 -9.11
N ALA A 36 -36.63 -4.04 -8.15
CA ALA A 36 -36.25 -2.65 -8.10
C ALA A 36 -34.82 -2.51 -7.56
N MET A 37 -33.91 -1.98 -8.38
CA MET A 37 -32.63 -1.45 -7.92
C MET A 37 -32.86 -0.04 -7.37
N THR A 38 -32.57 0.17 -6.09
CA THR A 38 -32.49 1.51 -5.49
C THR A 38 -31.02 1.89 -5.31
N HIS A 39 -30.48 2.62 -6.29
CA HIS A 39 -29.29 3.43 -6.10
C HIS A 39 -29.69 4.72 -5.37
N ASN A 40 -29.21 4.91 -4.14
CA ASN A 40 -29.30 6.21 -3.46
C ASN A 40 -27.98 6.97 -3.63
N GLY A 41 -27.90 7.72 -4.73
CA GLY A 41 -26.96 8.83 -4.88
C GLY A 41 -27.44 10.07 -4.12
N LEU A 42 -26.50 10.86 -3.59
CA LEU A 42 -26.77 12.12 -2.89
C LEU A 42 -27.62 13.07 -3.76
N ARG A 43 -28.79 13.49 -3.26
CA ARG A 43 -29.51 14.67 -3.74
C ARG A 43 -29.31 15.86 -2.80
N SER A 44 -29.11 17.02 -3.40
CA SER A 44 -29.13 18.34 -2.77
C SER A 44 -30.48 18.61 -2.08
N LEU A 45 -30.45 19.00 -0.80
CA LEU A 45 -31.64 19.34 0.00
C LEU A 45 -32.11 20.78 -0.27
N ASN A 46 -33.38 20.96 -0.64
CA ASN A 46 -34.01 22.28 -0.78
C ASN A 46 -34.56 22.80 0.57
N LYS A 47 -34.77 24.13 0.64
CA LYS A 47 -35.11 24.90 1.88
C LYS A 47 -36.41 24.51 2.61
N VAL A 48 -37.21 23.58 2.08
CA VAL A 48 -38.45 23.11 2.71
C VAL A 48 -38.20 21.91 3.65
N ASP A 49 -37.15 21.11 3.42
CA ASP A 49 -36.79 19.96 4.27
C ASP A 49 -36.10 20.38 5.59
N ARG A 50 -35.67 21.65 5.70
CA ARG A 50 -35.02 22.20 6.90
C ARG A 50 -35.97 22.45 8.07
N LEU A 51 -37.28 22.45 7.85
CA LEU A 51 -38.27 22.80 8.89
C LEU A 51 -38.96 21.60 9.55
N GLN A 52 -38.84 20.38 9.00
CA GLN A 52 -39.38 19.16 9.61
C GLN A 52 -38.41 18.40 10.53
N ILE A 53 -37.13 18.78 10.57
CA ILE A 53 -36.11 18.16 11.45
C ILE A 53 -35.90 18.99 12.74
N ARG A 54 -36.99 19.44 13.38
CA ARG A 54 -36.91 20.10 14.70
C ARG A 54 -37.66 19.42 15.82
N THR A 55 -38.26 18.26 15.58
CA THR A 55 -38.98 17.53 16.62
C THR A 55 -38.91 16.04 16.35
N THR A 56 -37.91 15.36 16.94
CA THR A 56 -38.00 13.97 17.42
C THR A 56 -36.67 13.56 18.07
N ASN A 57 -36.76 13.11 19.32
CA ASN A 57 -35.65 12.70 20.19
C ASN A 57 -34.99 11.38 19.72
N ALA A 58 -34.14 11.43 18.70
CA ALA A 58 -33.38 10.27 18.20
C ALA A 58 -31.96 10.13 18.80
N LYS A 59 -31.68 10.72 19.97
CA LYS A 59 -30.37 10.64 20.66
C LYS A 59 -30.30 9.66 21.83
N ALA A 60 -31.39 8.99 22.21
CA ALA A 60 -31.44 8.13 23.40
C ALA A 60 -31.37 6.61 23.13
N VAL A 61 -31.61 6.16 21.89
CA VAL A 61 -31.72 4.71 21.59
C VAL A 61 -30.41 4.10 21.07
N VAL A 62 -29.55 4.89 20.42
CA VAL A 62 -28.23 4.41 19.92
C VAL A 62 -27.22 4.19 21.05
N THR A 63 -27.38 4.90 22.17
CA THR A 63 -26.46 4.82 23.33
C THR A 63 -26.66 3.57 24.18
N LYS A 64 -27.76 2.82 24.00
CA LYS A 64 -28.05 1.61 24.79
C LYS A 64 -27.60 0.31 24.10
N ALA A 65 -27.52 0.29 22.77
CA ALA A 65 -27.09 -0.88 22.00
C ALA A 65 -25.55 -1.05 21.92
N MET A 66 -24.76 -0.01 22.21
CA MET A 66 -23.29 -0.08 22.26
C MET A 66 -22.72 -0.51 23.63
N LYS A 67 -23.57 -0.77 24.64
CA LYS A 67 -23.12 -1.13 26.02
C LYS A 67 -22.95 -2.63 26.28
N GLN A 68 -23.16 -3.50 25.30
CA GLN A 68 -23.02 -4.96 25.44
C GLN A 68 -22.04 -5.62 24.46
N ALA A 69 -21.07 -4.86 23.95
CA ALA A 69 -19.83 -5.44 23.46
C ALA A 69 -18.84 -5.43 24.62
N ASP A 70 -18.38 -6.61 25.04
CA ASP A 70 -17.41 -6.83 26.10
C ASP A 70 -16.01 -6.34 25.64
N HIS A 71 -15.90 -5.04 25.37
CA HIS A 71 -14.65 -4.37 25.10
C HIS A 71 -14.00 -4.08 26.44
N ARG A 72 -13.17 -5.02 26.89
CA ARG A 72 -12.12 -4.69 27.86
C ARG A 72 -11.44 -3.41 27.34
N PRO A 73 -11.42 -2.32 28.12
CA PRO A 73 -10.74 -1.11 27.69
C PRO A 73 -9.28 -1.51 27.49
N LEU A 74 -8.80 -1.38 26.24
CA LEU A 74 -7.37 -1.47 25.94
C LEU A 74 -6.70 -0.42 26.81
N GLY A 75 -6.10 -0.87 27.92
CA GLY A 75 -5.40 0.00 28.84
C GLY A 75 -4.45 0.89 28.06
N LYS A 76 -4.40 2.17 28.39
CA LYS A 76 -3.47 3.11 27.77
C LYS A 76 -2.06 2.55 28.00
N ILE A 77 -1.46 1.96 26.97
CA ILE A 77 -0.09 1.43 27.06
C ILE A 77 0.83 2.63 27.16
N ILE A 78 1.21 2.97 28.38
CA ILE A 78 2.26 3.94 28.66
C ILE A 78 3.56 3.14 28.61
N CYS A 79 4.27 3.22 27.48
CA CYS A 79 5.61 2.63 27.38
C CYS A 79 6.53 3.43 28.32
N GLY A 80 6.84 2.88 29.50
CA GLY A 80 7.76 3.51 30.46
C GLY A 80 9.19 3.60 29.93
N ILE A 81 9.59 2.65 29.09
CA ILE A 81 10.84 2.62 28.30
C ILE A 81 10.42 2.33 26.85
N GLY A 82 11.05 3.00 25.88
CA GLY A 82 10.75 2.78 24.47
C GLY A 82 11.05 1.34 24.02
N MET A 83 10.14 0.71 23.28
CA MET A 83 10.34 -0.60 22.66
C MET A 83 11.35 -0.57 21.52
N ASN A 84 11.93 -1.74 21.20
CA ASN A 84 12.65 -1.99 19.96
C ASN A 84 11.67 -2.44 18.87
N ILE A 85 11.58 -1.67 17.79
CA ILE A 85 10.62 -1.90 16.71
C ILE A 85 11.37 -2.08 15.39
N VAL A 86 11.10 -3.17 14.69
CA VAL A 86 11.77 -3.50 13.42
C VAL A 86 10.71 -3.67 12.34
N PHE A 87 10.63 -2.69 11.44
CA PHE A 87 9.78 -2.76 10.27
C PHE A 87 10.48 -3.53 9.15
N VAL A 88 9.77 -4.47 8.52
CA VAL A 88 10.28 -5.25 7.39
C VAL A 88 9.35 -5.05 6.21
N SER A 89 9.91 -4.67 5.07
CA SER A 89 9.14 -4.29 3.88
C SER A 89 10.00 -4.44 2.62
N ALA A 90 9.35 -4.66 1.47
CA ALA A 90 10.00 -4.55 0.17
C ALA A 90 10.27 -3.09 -0.23
N GLU A 91 9.51 -2.13 0.29
CA GLU A 91 9.65 -0.71 -0.04
C GLU A 91 9.98 0.14 1.19
N CYS A 92 10.81 1.17 1.00
CA CYS A 92 11.11 2.20 1.98
C CYS A 92 11.41 3.53 1.28
N GLY A 93 10.50 4.51 1.40
CA GLY A 93 10.73 5.85 0.87
C GLY A 93 11.87 6.57 1.61
N PRO A 94 12.70 7.38 0.92
CA PRO A 94 12.65 7.70 -0.52
C PRO A 94 13.47 6.75 -1.42
N TRP A 95 14.04 5.67 -0.88
CA TRP A 95 14.97 4.80 -1.62
C TRP A 95 14.27 3.88 -2.62
N SER A 96 13.19 3.22 -2.19
CA SER A 96 12.42 2.29 -3.02
C SER A 96 10.93 2.52 -2.78
N LYS A 97 10.20 2.85 -3.86
CA LYS A 97 8.78 3.21 -3.79
C LYS A 97 8.08 2.92 -5.12
N THR A 98 7.00 2.16 -5.06
CA THR A 98 6.04 1.99 -6.17
C THR A 98 4.66 2.57 -5.84
N GLY A 99 4.35 2.74 -4.56
CA GLY A 99 3.08 3.27 -4.09
C GLY A 99 3.09 3.62 -2.61
N GLY A 100 1.93 3.51 -1.97
CA GLY A 100 1.74 3.92 -0.57
C GLY A 100 2.52 3.10 0.46
N LEU A 101 2.96 1.88 0.12
CA LEU A 101 3.79 1.06 1.01
C LEU A 101 5.09 1.80 1.37
N GLY A 102 5.83 2.28 0.36
CA GLY A 102 7.05 3.08 0.57
C GLY A 102 6.82 4.33 1.41
N ASP A 103 5.66 4.99 1.26
CA ASP A 103 5.30 6.19 2.04
C ASP A 103 5.05 5.87 3.51
N VAL A 104 4.34 4.78 3.82
CA VAL A 104 4.12 4.35 5.20
C VAL A 104 5.46 4.06 5.87
N LEU A 105 6.36 3.32 5.20
CA LEU A 105 7.69 3.03 5.73
C LEU A 105 8.60 4.28 5.77
N GLY A 106 8.33 5.28 4.94
CA GLY A 106 9.00 6.58 4.99
C GLY A 106 8.61 7.37 6.24
N GLY A 107 7.31 7.44 6.57
CA GLY A 107 6.75 8.34 7.58
C GLY A 107 6.43 7.74 8.96
N LEU A 108 5.93 6.51 9.03
CA LEU A 108 5.53 5.88 10.31
C LEU A 108 6.74 5.57 11.22
N PRO A 109 7.86 4.98 10.73
CA PRO A 109 9.01 4.69 11.59
C PRO A 109 9.62 5.94 12.26
N PRO A 110 9.82 7.08 11.56
CA PRO A 110 10.25 8.32 12.22
C PRO A 110 9.27 8.83 13.28
N ALA A 111 7.95 8.72 13.03
CA ALA A 111 6.95 9.11 14.01
C ALA A 111 7.03 8.26 15.29
N MET A 112 7.30 6.96 15.17
CA MET A 112 7.52 6.06 16.31
C MET A 112 8.84 6.38 17.03
N ALA A 113 9.92 6.68 16.29
CA ALA A 113 11.19 7.09 16.87
C ALA A 113 11.05 8.39 17.68
N ALA A 114 10.28 9.36 17.18
CA ALA A 114 9.97 10.61 17.88
C ALA A 114 9.16 10.40 19.18
N LYS A 115 8.52 9.24 19.35
CA LYS A 115 7.85 8.83 20.61
C LYS A 115 8.79 8.10 21.58
N GLY A 116 10.09 8.06 21.29
CA GLY A 116 11.12 7.49 22.17
C GLY A 116 11.39 6.01 21.94
N HIS A 117 10.84 5.39 20.90
CA HIS A 117 11.14 4.01 20.54
C HIS A 117 12.47 3.90 19.79
N ARG A 118 13.15 2.75 19.92
CA ARG A 118 14.29 2.41 19.05
C ARG A 118 13.75 1.75 17.79
N VAL A 119 13.92 2.38 16.63
CA VAL A 119 13.21 1.96 15.41
C VAL A 119 14.18 1.65 14.29
N MET A 120 14.05 0.47 13.69
CA MET A 120 14.79 0.05 12.50
C MET A 120 13.82 -0.27 11.37
N THR A 121 14.24 0.00 10.13
CA THR A 121 13.59 -0.55 8.93
C THR A 121 14.55 -1.42 8.16
N VAL A 122 14.14 -2.63 7.79
CA VAL A 122 14.90 -3.54 6.94
C VAL A 122 14.17 -3.68 5.61
N CYS A 123 14.88 -3.33 4.53
CA CYS A 123 14.39 -3.49 3.16
C CYS A 123 15.51 -3.92 2.22
N PRO A 124 15.25 -4.43 1.01
CA PRO A 124 16.32 -4.77 0.09
C PRO A 124 17.06 -3.55 -0.48
N ARG A 125 18.33 -3.74 -0.81
CA ARG A 125 19.13 -2.77 -1.55
C ARG A 125 18.97 -3.00 -3.05
N TYR A 126 18.05 -2.25 -3.66
CA TYR A 126 17.79 -2.35 -5.11
C TYR A 126 18.76 -1.54 -5.95
N ASP A 127 19.26 -0.41 -5.41
CA ASP A 127 20.25 0.44 -6.06
C ASP A 127 21.39 0.79 -5.10
N GLN A 128 22.46 1.35 -5.65
CA GLN A 128 23.59 1.88 -4.88
C GLN A 128 23.22 3.24 -4.25
N TYR A 129 22.45 3.20 -3.15
CA TYR A 129 22.01 4.40 -2.45
C TYR A 129 23.18 5.24 -1.92
N LYS A 130 23.22 6.53 -2.27
CA LYS A 130 24.32 7.46 -1.93
C LYS A 130 24.51 7.67 -0.43
N ASP A 131 23.43 7.65 0.35
CA ASP A 131 23.43 7.94 1.78
C ASP A 131 23.48 6.67 2.66
N ALA A 132 23.70 5.50 2.06
CA ALA A 132 23.86 4.23 2.77
C ALA A 132 25.32 3.75 2.70
N TRP A 133 25.91 3.42 3.84
CA TRP A 133 27.27 2.89 3.96
C TRP A 133 27.26 1.39 4.27
N ASP A 134 28.31 0.68 3.85
CA ASP A 134 28.48 -0.74 4.17
C ASP A 134 28.83 -0.91 5.66
N THR A 135 28.14 -1.80 6.37
CA THR A 135 28.45 -2.10 7.78
C THR A 135 29.60 -3.09 7.92
N SER A 136 30.09 -3.67 6.81
CA SER A 136 31.08 -4.76 6.76
C SER A 136 30.62 -6.05 7.44
N VAL A 137 29.33 -6.15 7.81
CA VAL A 137 28.74 -7.35 8.40
C VAL A 137 28.24 -8.26 7.28
N LEU A 138 28.75 -9.49 7.27
CA LEU A 138 28.39 -10.57 6.36
C LEU A 138 27.61 -11.64 7.12
N VAL A 139 26.54 -12.15 6.54
CA VAL A 139 25.77 -13.28 7.10
C VAL A 139 25.43 -14.29 6.02
N ASP A 140 25.70 -15.56 6.30
CA ASP A 140 25.37 -16.67 5.42
C ASP A 140 23.97 -17.21 5.73
N LEU A 141 23.11 -17.24 4.71
CA LEU A 141 21.71 -17.64 4.81
C LEU A 141 21.41 -18.78 3.85
N LYS A 142 20.63 -19.77 4.31
CA LYS A 142 20.20 -20.89 3.46
C LYS A 142 18.87 -20.56 2.76
N VAL A 143 18.94 -20.23 1.48
CA VAL A 143 17.78 -19.86 0.66
C VAL A 143 17.62 -20.85 -0.49
N GLY A 144 16.49 -21.58 -0.47
CA GLY A 144 16.34 -22.77 -1.31
C GLY A 144 17.48 -23.76 -1.07
N ASP A 145 18.09 -24.22 -2.15
CA ASP A 145 19.16 -25.22 -2.11
C ASP A 145 20.57 -24.64 -1.95
N LYS A 146 20.70 -23.30 -1.81
CA LYS A 146 21.99 -22.62 -1.76
C LYS A 146 22.19 -21.88 -0.44
N VAL A 147 23.44 -21.84 0.01
CA VAL A 147 23.88 -20.88 1.02
C VAL A 147 24.34 -19.62 0.27
N VAL A 148 23.81 -18.48 0.67
CA VAL A 148 24.12 -17.18 0.07
C VAL A 148 24.56 -16.21 1.15
N THR A 149 25.58 -15.40 0.87
CA THR A 149 26.08 -14.39 1.79
C THR A 149 25.39 -13.06 1.51
N VAL A 150 24.77 -12.46 2.52
CA VAL A 150 24.21 -11.11 2.44
C VAL A 150 25.13 -10.12 3.16
N ARG A 151 25.09 -8.88 2.69
CA ARG A 151 25.69 -7.74 3.39
C ARG A 151 24.61 -6.79 3.86
N PHE A 152 24.91 -6.02 4.89
CA PHE A 152 24.01 -5.01 5.39
C PHE A 152 24.60 -3.62 5.17
N PHE A 153 23.85 -2.78 4.46
CA PHE A 153 24.12 -1.35 4.37
C PHE A 153 23.25 -0.62 5.39
N HIS A 154 23.75 0.50 5.91
CA HIS A 154 23.07 1.26 6.96
C HIS A 154 23.02 2.75 6.60
N CYS A 155 21.94 3.39 7.02
CA CYS A 155 21.75 4.83 6.98
C CYS A 155 20.96 5.24 8.24
N TYR A 156 21.45 6.23 8.99
CA TYR A 156 20.70 6.78 10.13
C TYR A 156 20.02 8.09 9.75
N LYS A 157 18.68 8.11 9.74
CA LYS A 157 17.92 9.27 9.25
C LYS A 157 16.61 9.45 10.01
N ARG A 158 16.34 10.69 10.45
CA ARG A 158 15.13 11.07 11.21
C ARG A 158 14.87 10.18 12.44
N GLY A 159 15.94 9.82 13.16
CA GLY A 159 15.85 8.98 14.37
C GLY A 159 15.69 7.48 14.10
N VAL A 160 15.77 7.04 12.85
CA VAL A 160 15.53 5.64 12.44
C VAL A 160 16.79 5.03 11.85
N ASP A 161 17.11 3.82 12.27
CA ASP A 161 18.13 2.97 11.65
C ASP A 161 17.57 2.31 10.38
N ARG A 162 18.00 2.79 9.21
CA ARG A 162 17.58 2.26 7.91
C ARG A 162 18.61 1.25 7.44
N VAL A 163 18.22 -0.01 7.39
CA VAL A 163 19.07 -1.14 7.00
C VAL A 163 18.63 -1.67 5.64
N PHE A 164 19.61 -1.85 4.76
CA PHE A 164 19.41 -2.36 3.41
C PHE A 164 20.13 -3.69 3.24
N VAL A 165 19.39 -4.73 2.84
CA VAL A 165 19.93 -6.07 2.56
C VAL A 165 20.51 -6.08 1.15
N ASP A 166 21.83 -6.19 1.06
CA ASP A 166 22.58 -6.21 -0.19
C ASP A 166 22.84 -7.65 -0.64
N HIS A 167 22.41 -7.94 -1.87
CA HIS A 167 22.61 -9.22 -2.55
C HIS A 167 22.37 -9.03 -4.07
N PRO A 168 23.07 -9.75 -4.96
CA PRO A 168 22.86 -9.68 -6.41
C PRO A 168 21.41 -9.87 -6.87
N MET A 169 20.63 -10.71 -6.18
CA MET A 169 19.19 -10.90 -6.47
C MET A 169 18.34 -9.63 -6.34
N PHE A 170 18.85 -8.59 -5.66
CA PHE A 170 18.19 -7.28 -5.56
C PHE A 170 18.84 -6.25 -6.46
N LEU A 171 20.17 -6.11 -6.38
CA LEU A 171 20.92 -5.01 -7.00
C LEU A 171 21.08 -5.15 -8.52
N GLU A 172 21.19 -6.37 -9.05
CA GLU A 172 21.58 -6.60 -10.46
C GLU A 172 20.39 -6.77 -11.42
N LYS A 173 19.17 -6.47 -10.98
CA LYS A 173 17.96 -6.80 -11.76
C LYS A 173 17.71 -5.88 -12.94
N VAL A 174 17.97 -4.59 -12.78
CA VAL A 174 17.73 -3.60 -13.83
C VAL A 174 18.91 -2.66 -13.89
N TRP A 175 19.54 -2.54 -15.06
CA TRP A 175 20.57 -1.51 -15.28
C TRP A 175 19.93 -0.11 -15.23
N GLY A 176 20.50 0.77 -14.41
CA GLY A 176 19.99 2.12 -14.16
C GLY A 176 19.39 2.25 -12.75
N LYS A 177 18.65 3.33 -12.48
CA LYS A 177 17.87 3.40 -11.23
C LYS A 177 16.75 2.37 -11.34
N THR A 178 16.69 1.42 -10.42
CA THR A 178 15.73 0.30 -10.38
C THR A 178 14.27 0.77 -10.38
N ALA A 179 14.01 2.05 -10.06
CA ALA A 179 12.74 2.74 -10.22
C ALA A 179 11.55 1.86 -9.74
N SER A 180 10.45 1.80 -10.50
CA SER A 180 9.26 1.01 -10.15
C SER A 180 9.37 -0.49 -10.45
N LYS A 181 10.53 -1.00 -10.91
CA LYS A 181 10.76 -2.39 -11.35
C LYS A 181 11.25 -3.31 -10.22
N ILE A 182 10.74 -3.07 -9.01
CA ILE A 182 11.13 -3.80 -7.80
C ILE A 182 10.71 -5.28 -7.86
N TYR A 183 9.50 -5.53 -8.36
CA TYR A 183 8.85 -6.85 -8.32
C TYR A 183 8.98 -7.63 -9.63
N GLY A 184 9.28 -6.95 -10.73
CA GLY A 184 9.32 -7.55 -12.06
C GLY A 184 9.89 -6.61 -13.12
N PRO A 185 10.26 -7.13 -14.30
CA PRO A 185 10.87 -6.32 -15.37
C PRO A 185 9.88 -5.34 -16.01
N ARG A 186 8.57 -5.66 -15.97
CA ARG A 186 7.45 -4.89 -16.53
C ARG A 186 6.19 -5.06 -15.66
N ALA A 187 5.18 -4.23 -15.89
CA ALA A 187 3.88 -4.37 -15.24
C ALA A 187 3.29 -5.77 -15.41
N GLY A 188 2.71 -6.34 -14.35
CA GLY A 188 1.96 -7.60 -14.43
C GLY A 188 2.82 -8.85 -14.69
N LEU A 189 4.13 -8.70 -14.88
CA LEU A 189 5.07 -9.79 -15.00
C LEU A 189 6.07 -9.71 -13.84
N ASP A 190 5.98 -10.66 -12.92
CA ASP A 190 6.87 -10.79 -11.76
C ASP A 190 8.20 -11.46 -12.15
N TYR A 191 9.28 -11.19 -11.39
CA TYR A 191 10.49 -11.99 -11.51
C TYR A 191 10.25 -13.41 -10.96
N GLU A 192 10.75 -14.42 -11.68
CA GLU A 192 10.62 -15.83 -11.29
C GLU A 192 11.27 -16.14 -9.94
N ASP A 193 12.32 -15.41 -9.57
CA ASP A 193 13.05 -15.60 -8.33
C ASP A 193 12.48 -14.81 -7.14
N ASN A 194 11.32 -14.17 -7.28
CA ASN A 194 10.66 -13.43 -6.20
C ASN A 194 10.51 -14.23 -4.90
N GLN A 195 10.23 -15.53 -5.01
CA GLN A 195 10.15 -16.41 -3.83
C GLN A 195 11.49 -16.49 -3.08
N LEU A 196 12.61 -16.61 -3.79
CA LEU A 196 13.92 -16.69 -3.16
C LEU A 196 14.34 -15.31 -2.61
N ARG A 197 14.07 -14.25 -3.38
CA ARG A 197 14.33 -12.84 -2.98
C ARG A 197 13.67 -12.49 -1.66
N PHE A 198 12.37 -12.74 -1.54
CA PHE A 198 11.63 -12.33 -0.35
C PHE A 198 11.77 -13.32 0.82
N SER A 199 12.12 -14.59 0.54
CA SER A 199 12.64 -15.49 1.58
C SER A 199 13.96 -14.97 2.16
N LEU A 200 14.90 -14.55 1.30
CA LEU A 200 16.18 -13.97 1.71
C LEU A 200 15.98 -12.72 2.58
N LEU A 201 15.10 -11.81 2.16
CA LEU A 201 14.75 -10.60 2.94
C LEU A 201 14.25 -10.97 4.35
N CYS A 202 13.32 -11.93 4.45
CA CYS A 202 12.76 -12.32 5.75
C CYS A 202 13.82 -12.92 6.68
N GLN A 203 14.70 -13.78 6.16
CA GLN A 203 15.79 -14.37 6.93
C GLN A 203 16.82 -13.31 7.36
N ALA A 204 17.26 -12.45 6.43
CA ALA A 204 18.21 -11.38 6.73
C ALA A 204 17.66 -10.36 7.75
N ALA A 205 16.36 -10.07 7.71
CA ALA A 205 15.71 -9.17 8.65
C ALA A 205 15.64 -9.73 10.08
N LEU A 206 15.69 -11.06 10.25
CA LEU A 206 15.79 -11.71 11.56
C LEU A 206 17.23 -11.72 12.10
N GLU A 207 18.23 -11.58 11.24
CA GLU A 207 19.63 -11.49 11.66
C GLU A 207 20.02 -10.06 12.06
N ALA A 208 19.55 -9.06 11.31
CA ALA A 208 19.91 -7.65 11.49
C ALA A 208 19.85 -7.14 12.95
N PRO A 209 18.82 -7.44 13.76
CA PRO A 209 18.74 -6.93 15.14
C PRO A 209 19.82 -7.52 16.07
N ARG A 210 20.36 -8.70 15.75
CA ARG A 210 21.37 -9.40 16.55
C ARG A 210 22.79 -9.02 16.13
N VAL A 211 23.05 -8.97 14.83
CA VAL A 211 24.41 -8.88 14.29
C VAL A 211 24.90 -7.44 14.09
N LEU A 212 23.99 -6.47 13.92
CA LEU A 212 24.37 -5.09 13.64
C LEU A 212 24.56 -4.31 14.94
N ASN A 213 25.81 -3.88 15.18
CA ASN A 213 26.15 -2.98 16.27
C ASN A 213 25.95 -1.51 15.84
N LEU A 214 24.80 -0.92 16.21
CA LEU A 214 24.38 0.40 15.72
C LEU A 214 24.44 1.45 16.83
N ASN A 215 25.32 2.44 16.65
CA ASN A 215 25.65 3.47 17.66
C ASN A 215 25.32 4.89 17.19
N SER A 216 24.53 5.06 16.12
CA SER A 216 24.19 6.37 15.56
C SER A 216 23.16 7.13 16.39
N SER A 217 22.37 6.44 17.22
CA SER A 217 21.41 7.07 18.14
C SER A 217 22.13 7.60 19.39
N LYS A 218 21.69 8.76 19.89
CA LYS A 218 22.16 9.30 21.18
C LYS A 218 21.65 8.51 22.38
N ASN A 219 20.51 7.85 22.24
CA ASN A 219 19.80 7.19 23.35
C ASN A 219 20.02 5.67 23.38
N PHE A 220 20.51 5.10 22.28
CA PHE A 220 20.64 3.65 22.12
C PHE A 220 21.97 3.32 21.44
N SER A 221 22.63 2.27 21.90
CA SER A 221 23.90 1.75 21.37
C SER A 221 23.86 0.22 21.32
N GLY A 222 24.80 -0.38 20.62
CA GLY A 222 24.87 -1.84 20.52
C GLY A 222 23.87 -2.46 19.54
N PRO A 223 23.72 -3.78 19.55
CA PRO A 223 22.66 -4.46 18.82
C PRO A 223 21.26 -4.12 19.36
N TYR A 224 20.23 -4.36 18.55
CA TYR A 224 18.83 -4.25 18.97
C TYR A 224 18.46 -5.37 19.95
N GLY A 225 19.13 -6.52 19.85
CA GLY A 225 18.92 -7.66 20.71
C GLY A 225 17.71 -8.50 20.31
N GLU A 226 17.14 -9.20 21.30
CA GLU A 226 16.10 -10.22 21.09
C GLU A 226 14.70 -9.81 21.55
N ASP A 227 14.58 -8.76 22.35
CA ASP A 227 13.27 -8.22 22.76
C ASP A 227 12.80 -7.18 21.75
N VAL A 228 12.18 -7.67 20.68
CA VAL A 228 11.84 -6.89 19.48
C VAL A 228 10.40 -7.14 19.05
N VAL A 229 9.73 -6.06 18.65
CA VAL A 229 8.47 -6.13 17.91
C VAL A 229 8.77 -5.96 16.42
N PHE A 230 8.62 -7.04 15.66
CA PHE A 230 8.68 -7.01 14.20
C PHE A 230 7.35 -6.56 13.62
N ILE A 231 7.40 -5.66 12.65
CA ILE A 231 6.24 -5.23 11.86
C ILE A 231 6.50 -5.65 10.42
N ALA A 232 5.90 -6.78 10.03
CA ALA A 232 5.96 -7.32 8.67
C ALA A 232 4.88 -6.66 7.81
N ASN A 233 5.28 -6.02 6.71
CA ASN A 233 4.40 -5.33 5.77
C ASN A 233 4.22 -6.13 4.47
N ASP A 234 2.97 -6.44 4.14
CA ASP A 234 2.53 -7.19 2.94
C ASP A 234 3.17 -8.57 2.75
N TRP A 235 2.74 -9.28 1.70
CA TRP A 235 3.13 -10.65 1.40
C TRP A 235 4.65 -10.88 1.33
N HIS A 236 5.42 -9.88 0.92
CA HIS A 236 6.90 -9.94 0.81
C HIS A 236 7.59 -10.27 2.13
N SER A 237 6.99 -9.88 3.26
CA SER A 237 7.53 -10.13 4.60
C SER A 237 6.71 -11.15 5.40
N ALA A 238 5.73 -11.79 4.77
CA ALA A 238 4.80 -12.70 5.43
C ALA A 238 5.44 -14.02 5.90
N LEU A 239 6.65 -14.36 5.43
CA LEU A 239 7.40 -15.52 5.93
C LEU A 239 8.10 -15.26 7.27
N LEU A 240 8.31 -13.99 7.64
CA LEU A 240 9.01 -13.61 8.87
C LEU A 240 8.48 -14.33 10.13
N PRO A 241 7.16 -14.37 10.42
CA PRO A 241 6.67 -15.09 11.60
C PRO A 241 6.94 -16.60 11.55
N CYS A 242 6.89 -17.22 10.36
CA CYS A 242 7.21 -18.63 10.19
C CYS A 242 8.70 -18.91 10.46
N TYR A 243 9.60 -18.08 9.92
CA TYR A 243 11.03 -18.21 10.17
C TYR A 243 11.40 -17.93 11.62
N LEU A 244 10.82 -16.89 12.23
CA LEU A 244 11.01 -16.59 13.65
C LEU A 244 10.71 -17.82 14.54
N LYS A 245 9.53 -18.42 14.35
CA LYS A 245 9.10 -19.61 15.13
C LYS A 245 9.93 -20.86 14.84
N SER A 246 10.29 -21.07 13.56
CA SER A 246 10.92 -22.32 13.12
C SER A 246 12.42 -22.35 13.35
N MET A 247 13.13 -21.26 13.04
CA MET A 247 14.59 -21.21 13.01
C MET A 247 15.21 -20.62 14.28
N TYR A 248 14.50 -19.70 14.96
CA TYR A 248 15.04 -18.96 16.11
C TYR A 248 14.44 -19.40 17.43
N GLN A 249 13.10 -19.33 17.58
CA GLN A 249 12.44 -19.68 18.84
C GLN A 249 12.60 -21.17 19.20
N SER A 250 12.72 -22.05 18.19
CA SER A 250 13.04 -23.46 18.41
C SER A 250 14.43 -23.70 19.04
N ARG A 251 15.31 -22.69 19.00
CA ARG A 251 16.68 -22.71 19.56
C ARG A 251 16.83 -21.81 20.79
N GLY A 252 15.72 -21.31 21.36
CA GLY A 252 15.75 -20.42 22.53
C GLY A 252 16.10 -18.96 22.21
N ILE A 253 16.09 -18.56 20.94
CA ILE A 253 16.37 -17.20 20.48
C ILE A 253 15.06 -16.46 20.20
N TYR A 254 14.99 -15.15 20.48
CA TYR A 254 13.80 -14.32 20.21
C TYR A 254 12.54 -14.80 20.94
N MET A 255 12.69 -15.36 22.14
CA MET A 255 11.57 -15.93 22.90
C MET A 255 10.50 -14.89 23.25
N ASN A 256 10.90 -13.64 23.49
CA ASN A 256 9.99 -12.54 23.81
C ASN A 256 9.51 -11.78 22.56
N ALA A 257 10.17 -11.97 21.41
CA ALA A 257 9.85 -11.23 20.21
C ALA A 257 8.42 -11.51 19.72
N LYS A 258 7.77 -10.45 19.22
CA LYS A 258 6.42 -10.51 18.66
C LYS A 258 6.43 -10.02 17.22
N VAL A 259 5.48 -10.54 16.45
CA VAL A 259 5.31 -10.18 15.03
C VAL A 259 3.92 -9.63 14.84
N VAL A 260 3.86 -8.40 14.34
CA VAL A 260 2.66 -7.76 13.84
C VAL A 260 2.70 -7.83 12.31
N PHE A 261 1.66 -8.36 11.69
CA PHE A 261 1.54 -8.43 10.24
C PHE A 261 0.57 -7.36 9.75
N CYS A 262 1.04 -6.46 8.89
CA CYS A 262 0.28 -5.33 8.36
C CYS A 262 -0.06 -5.56 6.88
N ILE A 263 -1.36 -5.61 6.57
CA ILE A 263 -1.89 -5.74 5.21
C ILE A 263 -2.12 -4.34 4.65
N HIS A 264 -1.35 -3.94 3.64
CA HIS A 264 -1.55 -2.68 2.92
C HIS A 264 -2.42 -2.88 1.68
N ASN A 265 -2.33 -4.05 1.05
CA ASN A 265 -3.19 -4.41 -0.08
C ASN A 265 -3.45 -5.93 -0.15
N ILE A 266 -4.70 -6.33 0.05
CA ILE A 266 -5.13 -7.74 0.01
C ILE A 266 -5.04 -8.40 -1.37
N ALA A 267 -4.97 -7.61 -2.45
CA ALA A 267 -4.94 -8.14 -3.81
C ALA A 267 -3.63 -8.91 -4.11
N TYR A 268 -2.53 -8.57 -3.43
CA TYR A 268 -1.23 -9.20 -3.63
C TYR A 268 -0.89 -10.10 -2.44
N GLN A 269 -0.98 -11.42 -2.62
CA GLN A 269 -0.93 -12.39 -1.51
C GLN A 269 0.30 -13.31 -1.52
N GLY A 270 1.15 -13.24 -2.56
CA GLY A 270 2.23 -14.20 -2.75
C GLY A 270 1.68 -15.62 -2.98
N ARG A 271 0.89 -15.78 -4.04
CA ARG A 271 0.30 -17.07 -4.46
C ARG A 271 1.26 -17.79 -5.40
N PHE A 272 1.85 -18.89 -4.94
CA PHE A 272 2.84 -19.67 -5.72
C PHE A 272 2.42 -21.13 -5.86
N ALA A 273 3.12 -21.89 -6.71
CA ALA A 273 2.82 -23.30 -6.92
C ALA A 273 2.99 -24.09 -5.61
N PHE A 274 2.10 -25.04 -5.34
CA PHE A 274 2.14 -25.81 -4.09
C PHE A 274 3.46 -26.57 -3.88
N ALA A 275 4.07 -27.04 -4.98
CA ALA A 275 5.36 -27.73 -4.96
C ALA A 275 6.53 -26.85 -4.48
N ASP A 276 6.40 -25.53 -4.60
CA ASP A 276 7.46 -24.57 -4.22
C ASP A 276 7.65 -24.46 -2.71
N PHE A 277 6.75 -25.00 -1.88
CA PHE A 277 6.90 -24.97 -0.42
C PHE A 277 8.26 -25.50 0.05
N LYS A 278 8.80 -26.52 -0.64
CA LYS A 278 10.12 -27.10 -0.32
C LYS A 278 11.26 -26.07 -0.42
N ARG A 279 11.14 -25.07 -1.32
CA ARG A 279 12.13 -24.02 -1.53
C ARG A 279 12.24 -23.05 -0.34
N LEU A 280 11.23 -23.03 0.53
CA LEU A 280 11.18 -22.11 1.68
C LEU A 280 12.03 -22.58 2.87
N ASN A 281 12.56 -23.81 2.85
CA ASN A 281 13.32 -24.38 3.97
C ASN A 281 12.58 -24.35 5.32
N LEU A 282 11.24 -24.39 5.27
CA LEU A 282 10.38 -24.43 6.46
C LEU A 282 10.01 -25.89 6.82
N PRO A 283 9.87 -26.21 8.11
CA PRO A 283 9.37 -27.52 8.54
C PRO A 283 7.95 -27.79 8.04
N GLU A 284 7.64 -29.06 7.74
CA GLU A 284 6.36 -29.51 7.16
C GLU A 284 5.13 -29.07 7.99
N ARG A 285 5.28 -28.90 9.31
CA ARG A 285 4.21 -28.43 10.21
C ARG A 285 3.61 -27.08 9.82
N PHE A 286 4.34 -26.23 9.10
CA PHE A 286 3.85 -24.93 8.65
C PHE A 286 3.05 -25.01 7.35
N LYS A 287 3.12 -26.12 6.62
CA LYS A 287 2.55 -26.24 5.27
C LYS A 287 1.04 -26.00 5.23
N SER A 288 0.32 -26.40 6.28
CA SER A 288 -1.12 -26.14 6.44
C SER A 288 -1.45 -24.65 6.51
N SER A 289 -0.56 -23.83 7.08
CA SER A 289 -0.70 -22.38 7.13
C SER A 289 -0.63 -21.77 5.72
N PHE A 290 0.19 -22.34 4.83
CA PHE A 290 0.32 -21.92 3.43
C PHE A 290 -0.74 -22.50 2.50
N ASP A 291 -1.29 -23.68 2.80
CA ASP A 291 -2.18 -24.42 1.90
C ASP A 291 -3.44 -23.61 1.55
N PHE A 292 -3.64 -23.35 0.26
CA PHE A 292 -4.67 -22.44 -0.22
C PHE A 292 -5.24 -22.95 -1.53
N ILE A 293 -6.56 -22.86 -1.68
CA ILE A 293 -7.25 -23.16 -2.92
C ILE A 293 -7.51 -21.82 -3.62
N ASP A 294 -6.82 -21.61 -4.73
CA ASP A 294 -6.94 -20.42 -5.56
C ASP A 294 -8.06 -20.62 -6.59
N GLY A 295 -9.06 -19.74 -6.61
CA GLY A 295 -10.03 -19.63 -7.69
C GLY A 295 -11.48 -19.61 -7.24
N TYR A 296 -12.05 -18.40 -7.15
CA TYR A 296 -13.49 -18.16 -7.13
C TYR A 296 -14.10 -18.08 -8.55
N ASN A 297 -13.51 -17.29 -9.47
CA ASN A 297 -14.04 -16.99 -10.82
C ASN A 297 -12.96 -16.72 -11.89
N LYS A 298 -11.92 -17.56 -12.00
CA LYS A 298 -10.89 -17.51 -13.07
C LYS A 298 -10.64 -18.93 -13.60
N PRO A 299 -10.17 -19.14 -14.85
CA PRO A 299 -10.39 -20.39 -15.59
C PRO A 299 -9.75 -21.66 -14.99
N VAL A 300 -8.91 -21.55 -13.95
CA VAL A 300 -8.27 -22.70 -13.32
C VAL A 300 -8.34 -22.56 -11.80
N LYS A 301 -9.15 -23.40 -11.15
CA LYS A 301 -9.05 -23.65 -9.70
C LYS A 301 -7.80 -24.50 -9.45
N GLY A 302 -6.99 -24.13 -8.47
CA GLY A 302 -5.73 -24.84 -8.20
C GLY A 302 -5.25 -24.73 -6.77
N ARG A 303 -4.65 -25.82 -6.27
CA ARG A 303 -3.95 -25.81 -4.98
C ARG A 303 -2.64 -25.02 -5.11
N LYS A 304 -2.45 -24.06 -4.21
CA LYS A 304 -1.29 -23.16 -4.17
C LYS A 304 -0.78 -23.01 -2.75
N ILE A 305 0.42 -22.44 -2.62
CA ILE A 305 0.84 -21.83 -1.35
C ILE A 305 0.48 -20.34 -1.37
N ASN A 306 0.02 -19.82 -0.22
CA ASN A 306 -0.32 -18.42 -0.03
C ASN A 306 0.46 -17.86 1.16
N TRP A 307 1.41 -16.97 0.87
CA TRP A 307 2.30 -16.41 1.89
C TRP A 307 1.55 -15.48 2.83
N MET A 308 0.65 -14.63 2.32
CA MET A 308 -0.15 -13.74 3.15
C MET A 308 -1.03 -14.51 4.14
N LYS A 309 -1.64 -15.62 3.71
CA LYS A 309 -2.38 -16.53 4.59
C LYS A 309 -1.51 -17.03 5.74
N ALA A 310 -0.29 -17.48 5.44
CA ALA A 310 0.65 -17.92 6.47
C ALA A 310 1.05 -16.77 7.41
N GLY A 311 1.31 -15.58 6.88
CA GLY A 311 1.61 -14.39 7.69
C GLY A 311 0.48 -14.01 8.65
N ILE A 312 -0.78 -14.07 8.18
CA ILE A 312 -1.96 -13.83 9.00
C ILE A 312 -2.07 -14.87 10.12
N LEU A 313 -1.95 -16.16 9.80
CA LEU A 313 -2.10 -17.25 10.77
C LEU A 313 -0.96 -17.32 11.79
N GLU A 314 0.27 -17.01 11.37
CA GLU A 314 1.46 -17.19 12.21
C GLU A 314 1.88 -15.93 12.97
N SER A 315 1.35 -14.75 12.62
CA SER A 315 1.61 -13.51 13.35
C SER A 315 0.88 -13.48 14.71
N HIS A 316 1.34 -12.59 15.60
CA HIS A 316 0.71 -12.37 16.90
C HIS A 316 -0.44 -11.35 16.82
N ARG A 317 -0.39 -10.45 15.84
CA ARG A 317 -1.44 -9.46 15.59
C ARG A 317 -1.50 -9.11 14.11
N VAL A 318 -2.70 -8.95 13.58
CA VAL A 318 -2.95 -8.53 12.20
C VAL A 318 -3.51 -7.12 12.18
N LEU A 319 -2.88 -6.26 11.38
CA LEU A 319 -3.26 -4.87 11.17
C LEU A 319 -3.56 -4.61 9.70
N THR A 320 -4.28 -3.52 9.44
CA THR A 320 -4.40 -2.92 8.11
C THR A 320 -4.52 -1.40 8.20
N VAL A 321 -4.54 -0.74 7.06
CA VAL A 321 -4.33 0.70 6.89
C VAL A 321 -5.59 1.56 7.02
N SER A 322 -6.73 0.96 7.39
CA SER A 322 -7.98 1.68 7.65
C SER A 322 -8.99 0.84 8.44
N PRO A 323 -9.71 1.41 9.43
CA PRO A 323 -10.80 0.73 10.14
C PRO A 323 -11.91 0.22 9.22
N TYR A 324 -12.28 1.01 8.20
CA TYR A 324 -13.32 0.59 7.26
C TYR A 324 -12.81 -0.52 6.34
N TYR A 325 -11.58 -0.41 5.87
CA TYR A 325 -10.97 -1.47 5.07
C TYR A 325 -10.86 -2.79 5.85
N ALA A 326 -10.57 -2.73 7.15
CA ALA A 326 -10.61 -3.91 8.02
C ALA A 326 -11.99 -4.60 8.04
N GLN A 327 -13.08 -3.83 8.01
CA GLN A 327 -14.44 -4.36 7.90
C GLN A 327 -14.71 -4.96 6.51
N GLU A 328 -14.21 -4.31 5.46
CA GLU A 328 -14.33 -4.82 4.09
C GLU A 328 -13.64 -6.16 3.91
N LEU A 329 -12.41 -6.31 4.44
CA LEU A 329 -11.63 -7.54 4.36
C LEU A 329 -12.33 -8.74 5.01
N VAL A 330 -13.15 -8.51 6.03
CA VAL A 330 -13.94 -9.56 6.69
C VAL A 330 -15.38 -9.60 6.22
N SER A 331 -15.79 -8.81 5.23
CA SER A 331 -17.19 -8.76 4.80
C SER A 331 -17.59 -9.90 3.88
N GLY A 332 -16.65 -10.43 3.10
CA GLY A 332 -16.89 -11.55 2.20
C GLY A 332 -15.70 -11.87 1.31
N GLU A 333 -15.81 -12.97 0.58
CA GLU A 333 -14.74 -13.55 -0.22
C GLU A 333 -14.23 -12.64 -1.36
N ASP A 334 -15.10 -11.83 -1.96
CA ASP A 334 -14.71 -10.87 -3.01
C ASP A 334 -13.80 -9.77 -2.48
N LYS A 335 -14.16 -9.18 -1.32
CA LYS A 335 -13.40 -8.08 -0.72
C LYS A 335 -12.16 -8.54 0.05
N GLY A 336 -12.25 -9.70 0.71
CA GLY A 336 -11.12 -10.34 1.39
C GLY A 336 -10.24 -11.15 0.44
N VAL A 337 -10.60 -11.24 -0.85
CA VAL A 337 -9.90 -11.97 -1.91
C VAL A 337 -9.54 -13.39 -1.43
N GLU A 338 -10.57 -14.13 -1.02
CA GLU A 338 -10.52 -15.52 -0.53
C GLU A 338 -9.80 -15.73 0.83
N LEU A 339 -9.40 -14.65 1.51
CA LEU A 339 -8.80 -14.70 2.86
C LEU A 339 -9.72 -14.17 3.96
N ASP A 340 -10.94 -13.76 3.64
CA ASP A 340 -11.91 -13.16 4.57
C ASP A 340 -12.16 -14.02 5.81
N ASN A 341 -12.34 -15.33 5.63
CA ASN A 341 -12.57 -16.27 6.74
C ASN A 341 -11.34 -16.40 7.66
N ILE A 342 -10.14 -16.38 7.08
CA ILE A 342 -8.88 -16.46 7.84
C ILE A 342 -8.65 -15.18 8.64
N ILE A 343 -8.94 -14.02 8.04
CA ILE A 343 -8.85 -12.71 8.69
C ILE A 343 -9.90 -12.60 9.81
N ARG A 344 -11.14 -13.06 9.58
CA ARG A 344 -12.20 -13.09 10.59
C ARG A 344 -11.80 -13.92 11.81
N LYS A 345 -11.19 -15.09 11.60
CA LYS A 345 -10.74 -15.98 12.66
C LYS A 345 -9.63 -15.39 13.53
N THR A 346 -8.68 -14.69 12.92
CA THR A 346 -7.52 -14.11 13.61
C THR A 346 -7.82 -12.74 14.21
N GLY A 347 -8.81 -12.04 13.66
CA GLY A 347 -9.16 -10.68 14.04
C GLY A 347 -8.18 -9.66 13.48
N ILE A 348 -8.70 -8.56 12.93
CA ILE A 348 -7.91 -7.52 12.28
C ILE A 348 -8.21 -6.15 12.90
N THR A 349 -7.20 -5.28 12.98
CA THR A 349 -7.37 -3.89 13.42
C THR A 349 -6.92 -2.94 12.32
N GLY A 350 -7.82 -2.04 11.93
CA GLY A 350 -7.50 -0.99 10.98
C GLY A 350 -7.01 0.27 11.69
N ILE A 351 -5.90 0.84 11.21
CA ILE A 351 -5.35 2.11 11.68
C ILE A 351 -5.14 2.99 10.44
N VAL A 352 -5.78 4.15 10.41
CA VAL A 352 -5.68 5.07 9.26
C VAL A 352 -4.25 5.55 9.09
N ASN A 353 -3.72 5.46 7.87
CA ASN A 353 -2.41 6.00 7.55
C ASN A 353 -2.34 7.51 7.77
N GLY A 354 -1.19 7.97 8.28
CA GLY A 354 -0.84 9.39 8.27
C GLY A 354 -0.25 9.84 6.93
N MET A 355 0.21 11.09 6.89
CA MET A 355 0.93 11.68 5.77
C MET A 355 2.15 12.43 6.31
N ASP A 356 3.26 12.45 5.56
CA ASP A 356 4.43 13.24 5.93
C ASP A 356 4.17 14.73 5.68
N VAL A 357 3.83 15.45 6.75
CA VAL A 357 3.56 16.90 6.73
C VAL A 357 4.82 17.76 6.58
N GLN A 358 6.02 17.17 6.51
CA GLN A 358 7.24 17.90 6.13
C GLN A 358 7.44 17.89 4.62
N GLU A 359 7.03 16.81 3.94
CA GLU A 359 7.07 16.70 2.49
C GLU A 359 5.84 17.39 1.87
N TRP A 360 4.64 17.09 2.38
CA TRP A 360 3.36 17.58 1.86
C TRP A 360 2.84 18.73 2.72
N ASN A 361 3.36 19.94 2.49
CA ASN A 361 2.94 21.14 3.21
C ASN A 361 2.92 22.38 2.31
N PRO A 362 1.73 22.93 1.95
CA PRO A 362 1.62 24.06 1.04
C PRO A 362 2.28 25.35 1.56
N ALA A 363 2.54 25.46 2.87
CA ALA A 363 3.21 26.63 3.43
C ALA A 363 4.75 26.58 3.22
N SER A 364 5.33 25.40 3.00
CA SER A 364 6.77 25.21 2.84
C SER A 364 7.17 24.47 1.56
N ASP A 365 6.20 24.12 0.73
CA ASP A 365 6.39 23.39 -0.52
C ASP A 365 7.37 24.14 -1.44
N LYS A 366 8.21 23.36 -2.12
CA LYS A 366 9.29 23.85 -2.99
C LYS A 366 8.91 23.84 -4.47
N TYR A 367 7.83 23.14 -4.82
CA TYR A 367 7.40 22.93 -6.21
C TYR A 367 6.31 23.91 -6.64
N ILE A 368 5.51 24.42 -5.70
CA ILE A 368 4.48 25.43 -6.00
C ILE A 368 5.08 26.84 -5.99
N SER A 369 4.63 27.68 -6.92
CA SER A 369 5.10 29.07 -7.08
C SER A 369 4.64 29.98 -5.94
N VAL A 370 3.44 29.74 -5.41
CA VAL A 370 2.83 30.51 -4.32
C VAL A 370 2.52 29.61 -3.15
N LYS A 371 3.22 29.83 -2.03
CA LYS A 371 2.98 29.12 -0.77
C LYS A 371 1.71 29.63 -0.10
N TYR A 372 1.00 28.75 0.59
CA TYR A 372 -0.25 29.10 1.25
C TYR A 372 -0.57 28.26 2.47
N ASP A 373 -1.51 28.76 3.26
CA ASP A 373 -2.10 28.10 4.42
C ASP A 373 -3.63 28.21 4.37
N ALA A 374 -4.32 27.77 5.42
CA ALA A 374 -5.77 27.79 5.50
C ALA A 374 -6.39 29.20 5.39
N THR A 375 -5.64 30.26 5.71
CA THR A 375 -6.14 31.65 5.69
C THR A 375 -5.93 32.32 4.33
N THR A 376 -4.91 31.89 3.60
CA THR A 376 -4.49 32.47 2.31
C THR A 376 -4.94 31.65 1.10
N VAL A 377 -5.50 30.47 1.33
CA VAL A 377 -5.92 29.50 0.30
C VAL A 377 -6.77 30.10 -0.83
N MET A 378 -7.70 30.99 -0.50
CA MET A 378 -8.61 31.60 -1.49
C MET A 378 -7.91 32.59 -2.43
N LYS A 379 -6.77 33.13 -2.04
CA LYS A 379 -5.94 34.00 -2.89
C LYS A 379 -4.89 33.21 -3.67
N ALA A 380 -4.31 32.19 -3.04
CA ALA A 380 -3.20 31.44 -3.63
C ALA A 380 -3.65 30.38 -4.64
N LYS A 381 -4.72 29.61 -4.36
CA LYS A 381 -5.13 28.51 -5.26
C LYS A 381 -5.54 28.96 -6.66
N PRO A 382 -6.20 30.11 -6.88
CA PRO A 382 -6.44 30.63 -8.23
C PRO A 382 -5.14 30.84 -9.02
N LEU A 383 -4.13 31.47 -8.42
CA LEU A 383 -2.82 31.68 -9.05
C LEU A 383 -2.11 30.35 -9.36
N LEU A 384 -2.18 29.38 -8.46
CA LEU A 384 -1.62 28.04 -8.69
C LEU A 384 -2.37 27.27 -9.77
N LYS A 385 -3.69 27.46 -9.86
CA LYS A 385 -4.52 26.85 -10.89
C LYS A 385 -4.19 27.41 -12.27
N GLU A 386 -4.05 28.72 -12.40
CA GLU A 386 -3.62 29.36 -13.66
C GLU A 386 -2.22 28.90 -14.06
N ALA A 387 -1.29 28.80 -13.11
CA ALA A 387 0.05 28.26 -13.36
C ALA A 387 -0.01 26.80 -13.87
N LEU A 388 -0.83 25.95 -13.26
CA LEU A 388 -1.03 24.57 -13.71
C LEU A 388 -1.68 24.53 -15.11
N GLN A 389 -2.72 25.32 -15.36
CA GLN A 389 -3.38 25.42 -16.67
C GLN A 389 -2.37 25.80 -17.76
N ALA A 390 -1.53 26.80 -17.49
CA ALA A 390 -0.46 27.21 -18.40
C ALA A 390 0.58 26.09 -18.62
N GLU A 391 1.00 25.41 -17.56
CA GLU A 391 1.98 24.31 -17.63
C GLU A 391 1.49 23.13 -18.48
N VAL A 392 0.20 22.79 -18.37
CA VAL A 392 -0.40 21.66 -19.12
C VAL A 392 -1.05 22.08 -20.45
N GLY A 393 -0.98 23.36 -20.83
CA GLY A 393 -1.52 23.87 -22.10
C GLY A 393 -3.05 23.96 -22.17
N LEU A 394 -3.72 24.11 -21.03
CA LEU A 394 -5.17 24.35 -20.95
C LEU A 394 -5.47 25.86 -21.01
N PRO A 395 -6.69 26.27 -21.45
CA PRO A 395 -7.12 27.66 -21.33
C PRO A 395 -7.01 28.16 -19.89
N CYS A 396 -6.27 29.25 -19.69
CA CYS A 396 -6.08 29.86 -18.39
C CYS A 396 -7.34 30.63 -17.99
N ASP A 397 -8.12 30.02 -17.09
CA ASP A 397 -9.38 30.58 -16.60
C ASP A 397 -9.58 30.17 -15.12
N GLY A 398 -9.52 31.19 -14.25
CA GLY A 398 -9.68 31.07 -12.81
C GLY A 398 -11.05 30.56 -12.38
N ASP A 399 -12.09 30.70 -13.20
CA ASP A 399 -13.48 30.36 -12.87
C ASP A 399 -13.88 28.94 -13.32
N VAL A 400 -13.21 28.37 -14.32
CA VAL A 400 -13.52 27.02 -14.86
C VAL A 400 -13.10 25.90 -13.90
N PRO A 401 -13.98 25.01 -13.40
CA PRO A 401 -13.58 23.94 -12.48
C PRO A 401 -12.48 23.04 -13.07
N LEU A 402 -11.46 22.72 -12.26
CA LEU A 402 -10.35 21.84 -12.65
C LEU A 402 -10.33 20.59 -11.78
N ILE A 403 -10.45 19.42 -12.40
CA ILE A 403 -10.41 18.10 -11.78
C ILE A 403 -9.02 17.50 -11.99
N GLY A 404 -8.37 17.04 -10.91
CA GLY A 404 -7.09 16.34 -10.97
C GLY A 404 -7.25 14.85 -10.65
N PHE A 405 -6.78 13.97 -11.53
CA PHE A 405 -6.62 12.54 -11.25
C PHE A 405 -5.13 12.20 -11.15
N ILE A 406 -4.74 11.58 -10.03
CA ILE A 406 -3.36 11.12 -9.81
C ILE A 406 -3.40 9.65 -9.37
N GLY A 407 -2.85 8.75 -10.18
CA GLY A 407 -2.90 7.33 -9.88
C GLY A 407 -2.17 6.44 -10.88
N ARG A 408 -2.10 5.14 -10.55
CA ARG A 408 -1.67 4.10 -11.51
C ARG A 408 -2.83 3.79 -12.45
N LEU A 409 -2.52 3.48 -13.71
CA LEU A 409 -3.49 2.92 -14.67
C LEU A 409 -3.73 1.44 -14.37
N GLU A 410 -4.48 1.18 -13.30
CA GLU A 410 -4.90 -0.15 -12.87
C GLU A 410 -6.39 -0.09 -12.54
N GLU A 411 -7.13 -1.18 -12.76
CA GLU A 411 -8.57 -1.28 -12.46
C GLU A 411 -8.90 -0.85 -11.03
N GLN A 412 -7.99 -1.11 -10.08
CA GLN A 412 -8.11 -0.67 -8.68
C GLN A 412 -8.33 0.85 -8.52
N LYS A 413 -7.89 1.66 -9.48
CA LYS A 413 -7.99 3.13 -9.47
C LYS A 413 -9.15 3.66 -10.33
N GLY A 414 -9.86 2.80 -11.05
CA GLY A 414 -11.01 3.19 -11.88
C GLY A 414 -10.62 4.12 -13.03
N SER A 415 -9.40 3.96 -13.58
CA SER A 415 -8.95 4.79 -14.71
C SER A 415 -9.77 4.56 -15.98
N ASP A 416 -10.27 3.34 -16.16
CA ASP A 416 -11.26 2.93 -17.16
C ASP A 416 -12.59 3.67 -16.97
N ILE A 417 -13.12 3.70 -15.75
CA ILE A 417 -14.36 4.43 -15.41
C ILE A 417 -14.18 5.93 -15.67
N LEU A 418 -13.04 6.50 -15.28
CA LEU A 418 -12.75 7.91 -15.55
C LEU A 418 -12.72 8.19 -17.05
N ALA A 419 -12.05 7.34 -17.84
CA ALA A 419 -11.96 7.51 -19.29
C ALA A 419 -13.34 7.55 -19.96
N GLU A 420 -14.26 6.67 -19.56
CA GLU A 420 -15.64 6.67 -20.05
C GLU A 420 -16.45 7.91 -19.60
N ALA A 421 -16.11 8.49 -18.44
CA ALA A 421 -16.80 9.66 -17.89
C ALA A 421 -16.32 10.99 -18.49
N ILE A 422 -15.10 11.07 -19.05
CA ILE A 422 -14.50 12.31 -19.57
C ILE A 422 -15.42 13.07 -20.55
N PRO A 423 -16.04 12.44 -21.58
CA PRO A 423 -16.87 13.18 -22.52
C PRO A 423 -18.08 13.88 -21.85
N LYS A 424 -18.64 13.25 -20.82
CA LYS A 424 -19.76 13.81 -20.05
C LYS A 424 -19.30 14.96 -19.15
N LEU A 425 -18.12 14.83 -18.54
CA LEU A 425 -17.56 15.87 -17.67
C LEU A 425 -17.15 17.11 -18.47
N VAL A 426 -16.50 16.95 -19.62
CA VAL A 426 -16.08 18.09 -20.46
C VAL A 426 -17.28 18.88 -20.99
N ALA A 427 -18.43 18.24 -21.20
CA ALA A 427 -19.67 18.91 -21.58
C ALA A 427 -20.21 19.88 -20.51
N GLU A 428 -19.80 19.73 -19.24
CA GLU A 428 -20.20 20.60 -18.11
C GLU A 428 -19.27 21.81 -17.91
N ASN A 429 -18.50 22.19 -18.95
CA ASN A 429 -17.51 23.27 -18.90
C ASN A 429 -16.50 23.11 -17.74
N CYS A 430 -15.87 21.94 -17.66
CA CYS A 430 -14.78 21.68 -16.72
C CYS A 430 -13.51 21.20 -17.44
N GLN A 431 -12.37 21.38 -16.76
CA GLN A 431 -11.07 20.90 -17.19
C GLN A 431 -10.65 19.68 -16.37
N ILE A 432 -9.91 18.77 -17.00
CA ILE A 432 -9.43 17.54 -16.35
C ILE A 432 -7.93 17.41 -16.62
N VAL A 433 -7.15 17.22 -15.55
CA VAL A 433 -5.72 16.90 -15.60
C VAL A 433 -5.52 15.48 -15.07
N VAL A 434 -4.89 14.64 -15.88
CA VAL A 434 -4.66 13.22 -15.57
C VAL A 434 -3.16 12.98 -15.49
N LEU A 435 -2.63 12.81 -14.28
CA LEU A 435 -1.24 12.44 -14.04
C LEU A 435 -1.17 10.96 -13.70
N VAL A 436 -0.58 10.18 -14.60
CA VAL A 436 -0.50 8.73 -14.45
C VAL A 436 0.91 8.23 -14.68
N SER A 437 1.25 7.17 -13.98
CA SER A 437 2.39 6.34 -14.34
C SER A 437 1.88 5.15 -15.16
N VAL A 438 2.25 5.14 -16.44
CA VAL A 438 2.03 3.99 -17.33
C VAL A 438 3.20 3.04 -17.14
N LYS A 439 2.94 1.83 -16.65
CA LYS A 439 3.94 0.77 -16.61
C LYS A 439 4.02 0.15 -18.01
N PHE A 440 4.86 0.68 -18.90
CA PHE A 440 5.23 -0.02 -20.14
C PHE A 440 6.17 -1.21 -19.85
#